data_AF-A0A3M1GR63-F1
#
_entry.id   AF-A0A3M1GR63-F1
#
_cell.length_a   1.000
_cell.length_b   1.000
_cell.length_c   1.000
_cell.angle_alpha   90.00
_cell.angle_beta   90.00
_cell.angle_gamma   90.00
#
_symmetry.space_group_name_H-M   'P 1'
#
loop_
_entity.id
_entity.type
_entity.pdbx_description
1 polymer ?
#
loop_
_entity_poly.entity_id
_entity_poly.type
_entity_poly.pdbx_seq_one_letter_code
_entity_poly.pdbx_strand_id
1 'polypeptide(L)'
;MFCLTLAAWWGLPPRAAAAPIALDRPMYYVDAATSSAGSAKVYRITGLDPTTQVAVVEQIASLPGSGAGFGGLVYTAMISSYEPDRLYVVEAGAYRLGYYDLTTGGFTVVGTVPVDLGGNFSAVGGDFSPSGGMYVASAAGNKIRRLDPHTVVGGVVQTQWFMNAGLDVNGFDIAFDTNGDLLLGRNSGSPAATYYRYDTLPTASGQTGSPTLLRTGGSSHSGLAVATWNGSKYVFASRAAKLDVYPYVSGGTMGAPTLYSWQLADGTPVTMGSGDLAGVLLDVAVPEPGVLGLFGALMLALAVRMRAAG
;
A
#
# COMPACT_ATOMS: atom_id res chain seq x y z
N MET A 1 64.94 -15.48 13.74
CA MET A 1 63.58 -16.06 13.82
C MET A 1 62.59 -14.95 13.49
N PHE A 2 62.33 -14.75 12.20
CA PHE A 2 61.35 -13.78 11.69
C PHE A 2 60.29 -14.60 10.97
N CYS A 3 59.09 -14.67 11.55
CA CYS A 3 57.95 -15.30 10.91
C CYS A 3 57.31 -14.23 10.01
N LEU A 4 57.67 -14.22 8.72
CA LEU A 4 56.92 -13.48 7.71
C LEU A 4 55.61 -14.23 7.47
N THR A 5 54.49 -13.66 7.92
CA THR A 5 53.15 -14.05 7.50
C THR A 5 52.95 -13.61 6.04
N LEU A 6 53.20 -14.53 5.11
CA LEU A 6 52.65 -14.47 3.75
C LEU A 6 51.13 -14.67 3.86
N ALA A 7 50.40 -13.59 4.19
CA ALA A 7 48.95 -13.54 3.97
C ALA A 7 48.74 -13.38 2.47
N ALA A 8 48.55 -14.53 1.82
CA ALA A 8 48.34 -14.62 0.39
C ALA A 8 47.15 -13.75 -0.03
N TRP A 9 47.49 -12.81 -0.89
CA TRP A 9 46.68 -11.90 -1.66
C TRP A 9 45.86 -12.67 -2.71
N TRP A 10 45.02 -13.62 -2.28
CA TRP A 10 43.99 -14.19 -3.15
C TRP A 10 42.82 -13.22 -3.12
N GLY A 11 42.92 -12.18 -3.94
CA GLY A 11 41.80 -11.34 -4.31
C GLY A 11 40.76 -12.22 -5.00
N LEU A 12 39.94 -12.89 -4.21
CA LEU A 12 38.67 -13.40 -4.70
C LEU A 12 37.98 -12.21 -5.35
N PRO A 13 37.59 -12.30 -6.63
CA PRO A 13 36.86 -11.22 -7.27
C PRO A 13 35.68 -10.87 -6.36
N PRO A 14 35.38 -9.58 -6.14
CA PRO A 14 34.25 -9.19 -5.33
C PRO A 14 33.05 -9.97 -5.85
N ARG A 15 32.46 -10.77 -4.95
CA ARG A 15 31.32 -11.62 -5.28
C ARG A 15 30.29 -10.70 -5.93
N ALA A 16 29.98 -10.95 -7.21
CA ALA A 16 28.99 -10.17 -7.92
C ALA A 16 27.73 -10.08 -7.05
N ALA A 17 27.24 -8.87 -6.80
CA ALA A 17 26.03 -8.68 -6.03
C ALA A 17 24.93 -9.55 -6.66
N ALA A 18 24.24 -10.33 -5.85
CA ALA A 18 23.12 -11.12 -6.35
C ALA A 18 22.09 -10.16 -6.95
N ALA A 19 21.50 -10.53 -8.08
CA ALA A 19 20.44 -9.73 -8.67
C ALA A 19 19.30 -9.54 -7.64
N PRO A 20 18.69 -8.34 -7.56
CA PRO A 20 17.52 -8.11 -6.73
C PRO A 20 16.46 -9.17 -7.00
N ILE A 21 15.88 -9.72 -5.94
CA ILE A 21 14.79 -10.68 -6.05
C ILE A 21 13.52 -9.87 -6.29
N ALA A 22 12.86 -10.12 -7.43
CA ALA A 22 11.60 -9.48 -7.77
C ALA A 22 10.53 -9.79 -6.71
N LEU A 23 9.66 -8.81 -6.44
CA LEU A 23 8.44 -9.06 -5.70
C LEU A 23 7.51 -9.93 -6.54
N ASP A 24 6.75 -10.82 -5.91
CA ASP A 24 5.80 -11.67 -6.64
C ASP A 24 4.68 -10.83 -7.28
N ARG A 25 4.50 -9.59 -6.80
CA ARG A 25 3.53 -8.61 -7.29
C ARG A 25 4.08 -7.19 -7.22
N PRO A 26 3.63 -6.29 -8.11
CA PRO A 26 4.02 -4.90 -8.04
C PRO A 26 3.51 -4.29 -6.73
N MET A 27 4.37 -3.50 -6.10
CA MET A 27 4.06 -2.68 -4.95
C MET A 27 4.49 -1.26 -5.27
N TYR A 28 3.70 -0.30 -4.86
CA TYR A 28 3.87 1.09 -5.19
C TYR A 28 4.07 1.90 -3.92
N TYR A 29 4.92 2.90 -4.03
CA TYR A 29 5.15 3.88 -2.98
C TYR A 29 4.81 5.25 -3.52
N VAL A 30 3.96 5.98 -2.79
CA VAL A 30 3.59 7.34 -3.12
C VAL A 30 4.29 8.27 -2.15
N ASP A 31 5.37 8.89 -2.63
CA ASP A 31 6.14 9.87 -1.88
C ASP A 31 5.33 11.17 -1.80
N ALA A 32 4.73 11.45 -0.65
CA ALA A 32 3.96 12.66 -0.49
C ALA A 32 4.92 13.85 -0.56
N ALA A 33 4.62 14.81 -1.44
CA ALA A 33 5.41 16.02 -1.55
C ALA A 33 5.45 16.72 -0.18
N THR A 34 6.62 16.73 0.45
CA THR A 34 6.85 17.33 1.77
C THR A 34 6.86 18.87 1.73
N SER A 35 6.63 19.47 0.55
CA SER A 35 6.55 20.92 0.36
C SER A 35 5.33 21.31 -0.47
N SER A 36 4.79 22.49 -0.19
CA SER A 36 3.62 23.11 -0.86
C SER A 36 3.79 23.39 -2.36
N ALA A 37 4.95 23.06 -2.94
CA ALA A 37 5.30 23.25 -4.35
C ALA A 37 5.75 21.97 -5.07
N GLY A 38 5.79 20.82 -4.39
CA GLY A 38 6.24 19.56 -4.98
C GLY A 38 5.09 18.74 -5.60
N SER A 39 5.37 18.06 -6.71
CA SER A 39 4.55 16.93 -7.17
C SER A 39 4.84 15.71 -6.29
N ALA A 40 3.80 14.98 -5.87
CA ALA A 40 4.02 13.67 -5.25
C ALA A 40 4.56 12.71 -6.31
N LYS A 41 5.50 11.85 -5.93
CA LYS A 41 6.11 10.90 -6.87
C LYS A 41 5.60 9.51 -6.61
N VAL A 42 5.31 8.78 -7.67
CA VAL A 42 4.92 7.37 -7.59
C VAL A 42 6.10 6.52 -8.02
N TYR A 43 6.50 5.62 -7.14
CA TYR A 43 7.55 4.64 -7.40
C TYR A 43 6.94 3.25 -7.42
N ARG A 44 7.35 2.43 -8.39
CA ARG A 44 7.14 0.98 -8.38
C ARG A 44 8.35 0.32 -7.76
N ILE A 45 8.15 -0.55 -6.77
CA ILE A 45 9.19 -1.36 -6.17
C ILE A 45 9.38 -2.60 -7.05
N THR A 46 10.53 -2.71 -7.69
CA THR A 46 10.82 -3.75 -8.69
C THR A 46 11.55 -4.95 -8.10
N GLY A 47 12.20 -4.79 -6.94
CA GLY A 47 12.84 -5.91 -6.25
C GLY A 47 13.54 -5.50 -4.97
N LEU A 48 13.94 -6.51 -4.21
CA LEU A 48 14.72 -6.37 -2.98
C LEU A 48 16.01 -7.18 -3.10
N ASP A 49 17.14 -6.57 -2.77
CA ASP A 49 18.41 -7.27 -2.59
C ASP A 49 18.64 -7.48 -1.08
N PRO A 50 18.47 -8.72 -0.56
CA PRO A 50 18.70 -9.02 0.85
C PRO A 50 20.17 -8.91 1.26
N THR A 51 21.10 -8.97 0.30
CA THR A 51 22.55 -8.93 0.57
C THR A 51 22.99 -7.50 0.86
N THR A 52 22.56 -6.56 0.02
CA THR A 52 22.91 -5.14 0.16
C THR A 52 21.86 -4.34 0.93
N GLN A 53 20.71 -4.95 1.25
CA GLN A 53 19.58 -4.30 1.88
C GLN A 53 19.11 -3.08 1.09
N VAL A 54 18.93 -3.29 -0.22
CA VAL A 54 18.45 -2.28 -1.18
C VAL A 54 17.09 -2.69 -1.73
N ALA A 55 16.11 -1.78 -1.65
CA ALA A 55 14.88 -1.84 -2.39
C ALA A 55 15.07 -1.07 -3.70
N VAL A 56 15.02 -1.80 -4.82
CA VAL A 56 15.14 -1.21 -6.15
C VAL A 56 13.78 -0.70 -6.58
N VAL A 57 13.75 0.54 -7.05
CA VAL A 57 12.52 1.23 -7.46
C VAL A 57 12.65 1.89 -8.82
N GLU A 58 11.49 2.14 -9.42
CA GLU A 58 11.34 2.87 -10.67
C GLU A 58 10.33 3.98 -10.45
N GLN A 59 10.69 5.23 -10.74
CA GLN A 59 9.72 6.32 -10.74
C GLN A 59 8.84 6.19 -11.99
N ILE A 60 7.54 5.97 -11.79
CA ILE A 60 6.60 5.72 -12.89
C ILE A 60 5.67 6.91 -13.17
N ALA A 61 5.49 7.79 -12.18
CA ALA A 61 4.64 8.96 -12.34
C ALA A 61 5.04 10.10 -11.38
N SER A 62 4.63 11.30 -11.77
CA SER A 62 4.59 12.47 -10.90
C SER A 62 3.15 12.94 -10.86
N LEU A 63 2.51 12.83 -9.69
CA LEU A 63 1.16 13.33 -9.48
C LEU A 63 1.18 14.86 -9.55
N PRO A 64 0.17 15.49 -10.14
CA PRO A 64 0.14 16.94 -10.24
C PRO A 64 0.25 17.59 -8.85
N GLY A 65 1.00 18.69 -8.77
CA GLY A 65 1.08 19.51 -7.57
C GLY A 65 -0.24 20.19 -7.24
N SER A 66 -0.30 20.84 -6.08
CA SER A 66 -1.41 21.70 -5.64
C SER A 66 -1.83 22.67 -6.76
N GLY A 67 -2.99 22.44 -7.38
CA GLY A 67 -3.54 23.32 -8.42
C GLY A 67 -4.25 22.63 -9.59
N ALA A 68 -3.98 21.35 -9.87
CA ALA A 68 -4.64 20.62 -10.96
C ALA A 68 -5.97 19.97 -10.53
N GLY A 69 -6.73 20.65 -9.68
CA GLY A 69 -8.00 20.13 -9.17
C GLY A 69 -7.87 19.14 -8.02
N PHE A 70 -6.68 18.88 -7.46
CA PHE A 70 -6.45 18.31 -6.10
C PHE A 70 -5.62 19.34 -5.32
N GLY A 71 -6.31 20.08 -4.45
CA GLY A 71 -5.92 21.36 -3.85
C GLY A 71 -5.00 21.25 -2.64
N GLY A 72 -4.00 20.37 -2.71
CA GLY A 72 -2.90 20.31 -1.76
C GLY A 72 -3.18 19.52 -0.48
N LEU A 73 -2.16 18.72 -0.15
CA LEU A 73 -1.81 18.14 1.15
C LEU A 73 -2.58 16.87 1.56
N VAL A 74 -1.79 15.81 1.72
CA VAL A 74 -2.09 14.45 2.24
C VAL A 74 -2.94 13.60 1.29
N TYR A 75 -2.23 12.73 0.56
CA TYR A 75 -2.82 11.64 -0.21
C TYR A 75 -2.86 10.41 0.67
N THR A 76 -4.04 9.80 0.81
CA THR A 76 -4.10 8.37 1.08
C THR A 76 -4.14 7.65 -0.25
N ALA A 77 -3.15 6.82 -0.52
CA ALA A 77 -2.98 6.16 -1.80
C ALA A 77 -3.21 4.66 -1.70
N MET A 78 -3.98 4.10 -2.64
CA MET A 78 -4.29 2.67 -2.65
C MET A 78 -4.47 2.18 -4.08
N ILE A 79 -4.17 0.90 -4.33
CA ILE A 79 -4.29 0.30 -5.65
C ILE A 79 -5.17 -0.94 -5.55
N SER A 80 -6.10 -1.03 -6.49
CA SER A 80 -6.96 -2.20 -6.63
C SER A 80 -6.24 -3.32 -7.36
N SER A 81 -6.55 -4.56 -7.00
CA SER A 81 -6.11 -5.74 -7.73
C SER A 81 -6.76 -5.91 -9.10
N TYR A 82 -7.99 -5.45 -9.28
CA TYR A 82 -8.74 -5.61 -10.54
C TYR A 82 -8.58 -4.41 -11.48
N GLU A 83 -8.02 -3.31 -11.00
CA GLU A 83 -7.62 -2.15 -11.81
C GLU A 83 -6.15 -1.76 -11.51
N PRO A 84 -5.18 -2.62 -11.85
CA PRO A 84 -3.77 -2.44 -11.49
C PRO A 84 -3.13 -1.21 -12.16
N ASP A 85 -3.78 -0.71 -13.21
CA ASP A 85 -3.39 0.49 -13.97
C ASP A 85 -3.94 1.77 -13.33
N ARG A 86 -4.61 1.70 -12.17
CA ARG A 86 -5.19 2.86 -11.47
C ARG A 86 -4.70 2.96 -10.03
N LEU A 87 -4.13 4.11 -9.72
CA LEU A 87 -3.82 4.53 -8.36
C LEU A 87 -4.98 5.36 -7.81
N TYR A 88 -5.79 4.76 -6.94
CA TYR A 88 -6.86 5.46 -6.27
C TYR A 88 -6.32 6.33 -5.15
N VAL A 89 -6.86 7.53 -5.05
CA VAL A 89 -6.42 8.54 -4.12
C VAL A 89 -7.63 9.18 -3.46
N VAL A 90 -7.57 9.27 -2.13
CA VAL A 90 -8.51 10.07 -1.36
C VAL A 90 -7.82 11.35 -0.92
N GLU A 91 -8.39 12.49 -1.29
CA GLU A 91 -7.86 13.80 -0.96
C GLU A 91 -8.31 14.23 0.44
N ALA A 92 -7.35 14.51 1.32
CA ALA A 92 -7.64 15.13 2.58
C ALA A 92 -8.16 16.57 2.39
N GLY A 93 -9.16 16.97 3.18
CA GLY A 93 -9.69 18.33 3.20
C GLY A 93 -10.73 18.67 2.12
N ALA A 94 -10.57 18.18 0.88
CA ALA A 94 -11.59 18.34 -0.16
C ALA A 94 -12.56 17.16 -0.25
N TYR A 95 -12.26 16.05 0.43
CA TYR A 95 -13.10 14.85 0.51
C TYR A 95 -13.46 14.30 -0.88
N ARG A 96 -12.48 14.19 -1.77
CA ARG A 96 -12.69 13.66 -3.12
C ARG A 96 -11.99 12.34 -3.28
N LEU A 97 -12.69 11.43 -3.95
CA LEU A 97 -12.11 10.21 -4.49
C LEU A 97 -11.78 10.46 -5.96
N GLY A 98 -10.59 10.08 -6.36
CA GLY A 98 -10.22 9.99 -7.76
C GLY A 98 -9.21 8.88 -7.98
N TYR A 99 -8.79 8.73 -9.23
CA TYR A 99 -7.68 7.86 -9.56
C TYR A 99 -6.75 8.53 -10.56
N TYR A 100 -5.47 8.19 -10.44
CA TYR A 100 -4.45 8.46 -11.45
C TYR A 100 -4.31 7.22 -12.33
N ASP A 101 -4.47 7.41 -13.64
CA ASP A 101 -4.27 6.39 -14.65
C ASP A 101 -2.78 6.26 -14.95
N LEU A 102 -2.19 5.13 -14.57
CA LEU A 102 -0.77 4.85 -14.73
C LEU A 102 -0.35 4.64 -16.18
N THR A 103 -1.31 4.44 -17.11
CA THR A 103 -1.04 4.23 -18.53
C THR A 103 -1.08 5.53 -19.33
N THR A 104 -2.05 6.39 -19.03
CA THR A 104 -2.24 7.67 -19.75
C THR A 104 -1.62 8.86 -19.02
N GLY A 105 -1.28 8.70 -17.74
CA GLY A 105 -0.78 9.76 -16.88
C GLY A 105 -1.84 10.80 -16.50
N GLY A 106 -3.12 10.49 -16.72
CA GLY A 106 -4.26 11.37 -16.47
C GLY A 106 -4.88 11.15 -15.10
N PHE A 107 -5.45 12.21 -14.52
CA PHE A 107 -6.22 12.13 -13.29
C PHE A 107 -7.72 12.21 -13.57
N THR A 108 -8.51 11.35 -12.95
CA THR A 108 -9.98 11.37 -13.02
C THR A 108 -10.61 11.49 -11.63
N VAL A 109 -11.50 12.47 -11.46
CA VAL A 109 -12.35 12.56 -10.26
C VAL A 109 -13.48 11.54 -10.39
N VAL A 110 -13.65 10.70 -9.38
CA VAL A 110 -14.76 9.76 -9.27
C VAL A 110 -15.98 10.45 -8.65
N GLY A 111 -15.77 11.14 -7.52
CA GLY A 111 -16.84 11.83 -6.80
C GLY A 111 -16.40 12.35 -5.44
N THR A 112 -17.33 12.90 -4.68
CA THR A 112 -17.08 13.32 -3.30
C THR A 112 -17.33 12.17 -2.33
N VAL A 113 -16.50 12.07 -1.32
CA VAL A 113 -16.67 11.18 -0.17
C VAL A 113 -17.58 11.91 0.83
N PRO A 114 -18.69 11.30 1.30
CA PRO A 114 -19.62 11.92 2.23
C PRO A 114 -18.94 12.46 3.51
N VAL A 115 -19.31 13.70 3.89
CA VAL A 115 -18.72 14.49 5.01
C VAL A 115 -19.56 14.39 6.30
N ASP A 116 -20.78 13.86 6.20
CA ASP A 116 -21.90 13.80 7.15
C ASP A 116 -21.66 12.91 8.40
N LEU A 117 -20.41 12.86 8.86
CA LEU A 117 -19.88 11.83 9.74
C LEU A 117 -19.04 12.44 10.88
N GLY A 118 -19.40 13.64 11.34
CA GLY A 118 -18.76 14.32 12.47
C GLY A 118 -17.71 15.37 12.08
N GLY A 119 -17.77 15.93 10.86
CA GLY A 119 -17.08 17.17 10.52
C GLY A 119 -15.57 17.10 10.26
N ASN A 120 -14.93 15.94 10.36
CA ASN A 120 -13.51 15.77 10.01
C ASN A 120 -13.27 14.34 9.50
N PHE A 121 -13.33 14.11 8.18
CA PHE A 121 -12.79 12.88 7.59
C PHE A 121 -11.35 13.13 7.14
N SER A 122 -10.39 12.69 7.95
CA SER A 122 -8.99 12.68 7.56
C SER A 122 -8.61 11.24 7.25
N ALA A 123 -8.51 10.90 5.95
CA ALA A 123 -7.99 9.61 5.54
C ALA A 123 -6.52 9.52 5.96
N VAL A 124 -6.13 8.40 6.55
CA VAL A 124 -4.76 8.17 7.02
C VAL A 124 -4.09 7.08 6.19
N GLY A 125 -4.84 6.03 5.85
CA GLY A 125 -4.39 4.91 5.05
C GLY A 125 -5.58 4.18 4.45
N GLY A 126 -5.36 3.43 3.38
CA GLY A 126 -6.42 2.69 2.71
C GLY A 126 -5.87 1.56 1.87
N ASP A 127 -6.72 0.58 1.59
CA ASP A 127 -6.38 -0.53 0.71
C ASP A 127 -7.66 -1.16 0.13
N PHE A 128 -7.50 -1.89 -0.98
CA PHE A 128 -8.58 -2.72 -1.50
C PHE A 128 -8.56 -4.07 -0.82
N SER A 129 -9.72 -4.55 -0.38
CA SER A 129 -9.85 -5.95 -0.01
C SER A 129 -9.66 -6.82 -1.25
N PRO A 130 -9.30 -8.10 -1.08
CA PRO A 130 -9.26 -9.03 -2.18
C PRO A 130 -10.61 -9.05 -2.92
N SER A 131 -11.75 -9.13 -2.20
CA SER A 131 -13.11 -9.05 -2.76
C SER A 131 -13.47 -7.74 -3.47
N GLY A 132 -12.55 -6.77 -3.47
CA GLY A 132 -12.60 -5.55 -4.23
C GLY A 132 -13.32 -4.38 -3.59
N GLY A 133 -13.67 -4.47 -2.31
CA GLY A 133 -14.10 -3.31 -1.54
C GLY A 133 -12.93 -2.39 -1.25
N MET A 134 -13.09 -1.08 -1.44
CA MET A 134 -12.10 -0.10 -1.02
C MET A 134 -12.30 0.22 0.46
N TYR A 135 -11.28 0.10 1.29
CA TYR A 135 -11.34 0.43 2.72
C TYR A 135 -10.40 1.57 3.05
N VAL A 136 -10.86 2.50 3.88
CA VAL A 136 -10.08 3.66 4.32
C VAL A 136 -10.20 3.83 5.83
N ALA A 137 -9.06 3.98 6.50
CA ALA A 137 -8.96 4.36 7.90
C ALA A 137 -9.06 5.88 8.05
N SER A 138 -9.88 6.33 9.00
CA SER A 138 -10.09 7.75 9.29
C SER A 138 -9.54 8.12 10.67
N ALA A 139 -8.64 9.10 10.72
CA ALA A 139 -8.05 9.62 11.96
C ALA A 139 -9.11 10.24 12.87
N ALA A 140 -9.88 11.20 12.35
CA ALA A 140 -10.83 11.94 13.16
C ALA A 140 -12.14 11.17 13.41
N GLY A 141 -12.46 10.19 12.56
CA GLY A 141 -13.58 9.29 12.80
C GLY A 141 -13.25 8.11 13.72
N ASN A 142 -11.96 7.84 13.98
CA ASN A 142 -11.45 6.64 14.64
C ASN A 142 -12.14 5.35 14.15
N LYS A 143 -12.29 5.25 12.83
CA LYS A 143 -13.12 4.23 12.18
C LYS A 143 -12.54 3.88 10.82
N ILE A 144 -12.83 2.66 10.39
CA ILE A 144 -12.63 2.20 9.02
C ILE A 144 -13.95 2.29 8.27
N ARG A 145 -13.89 2.69 7.02
CA ARG A 145 -15.04 2.75 6.11
C ARG A 145 -14.76 1.95 4.86
N ARG A 146 -15.81 1.33 4.33
CA ARG A 146 -15.83 0.82 2.98
C ARG A 146 -16.35 1.92 2.04
N LEU A 147 -15.65 2.17 0.96
CA LEU A 147 -16.09 3.00 -0.16
C LEU A 147 -16.36 2.09 -1.36
N ASP A 148 -17.30 2.51 -2.20
CA ASP A 148 -17.53 1.90 -3.50
C ASP A 148 -17.17 2.91 -4.61
N PRO A 149 -15.95 2.82 -5.19
CA PRO A 149 -15.54 3.73 -6.26
C PRO A 149 -16.40 3.62 -7.53
N HIS A 150 -17.21 2.56 -7.67
CA HIS A 150 -18.02 2.32 -8.87
C HIS A 150 -19.48 2.70 -8.69
N THR A 151 -19.92 2.98 -7.47
CA THR A 151 -21.29 3.39 -7.17
C THR A 151 -21.32 4.84 -6.70
N VAL A 152 -21.59 5.75 -7.65
CA VAL A 152 -21.71 7.19 -7.41
C VAL A 152 -23.15 7.63 -7.64
N VAL A 153 -23.76 8.28 -6.64
CA VAL A 153 -25.15 8.79 -6.70
C VAL A 153 -25.13 10.29 -6.45
N GLY A 154 -25.60 11.08 -7.43
CA GLY A 154 -25.61 12.55 -7.31
C GLY A 154 -24.21 13.17 -7.15
N GLY A 155 -23.17 12.51 -7.69
CA GLY A 155 -21.77 12.94 -7.54
C GLY A 155 -21.10 12.50 -6.22
N VAL A 156 -21.80 11.74 -5.38
CA VAL A 156 -21.31 11.26 -4.08
C VAL A 156 -21.01 9.76 -4.15
N VAL A 157 -19.81 9.38 -3.72
CA VAL A 157 -19.35 7.99 -3.59
C VAL A 157 -20.13 7.31 -2.47
N GLN A 158 -20.71 6.15 -2.75
CA GLN A 158 -21.40 5.38 -1.71
C GLN A 158 -20.40 4.87 -0.66
N THR A 159 -20.80 4.93 0.61
CA THR A 159 -19.97 4.46 1.72
C THR A 159 -20.77 3.60 2.68
N GLN A 160 -20.07 2.69 3.34
CA GLN A 160 -20.62 1.87 4.41
C GLN A 160 -19.68 1.90 5.61
N TRP A 161 -20.27 2.04 6.80
CA TRP A 161 -19.51 1.90 8.03
C TRP A 161 -19.09 0.46 8.24
N PHE A 162 -17.80 0.28 8.46
CA PHE A 162 -17.23 -1.02 8.80
C PHE A 162 -17.05 -1.16 10.33
N MET A 163 -16.73 -0.05 11.01
CA MET A 163 -16.53 0.09 12.47
C MET A 163 -15.44 -0.82 13.09
N ASN A 164 -14.87 -0.31 14.17
CA ASN A 164 -13.79 -0.91 14.94
C ASN A 164 -14.28 -1.05 16.39
N ALA A 165 -14.50 -2.28 16.85
CA ALA A 165 -14.83 -2.54 18.24
C ALA A 165 -13.55 -2.53 19.08
N GLY A 166 -13.23 -1.39 19.70
CA GLY A 166 -12.29 -1.32 20.83
C GLY A 166 -10.82 -1.01 20.52
N LEU A 167 -10.42 -0.80 19.26
CA LEU A 167 -9.09 -0.28 18.92
C LEU A 167 -9.18 1.19 18.46
N ASP A 168 -8.28 2.04 18.97
CA ASP A 168 -8.10 3.39 18.42
C ASP A 168 -7.22 3.33 17.17
N VAL A 169 -7.85 3.42 15.99
CA VAL A 169 -7.24 3.47 14.66
C VAL A 169 -6.85 4.87 14.21
N ASN A 170 -6.87 5.87 15.09
CA ASN A 170 -6.24 7.14 14.77
C ASN A 170 -4.74 6.96 14.52
N GLY A 171 -4.27 7.41 13.36
CA GLY A 171 -2.88 7.26 12.96
C GLY A 171 -2.51 5.83 12.54
N PHE A 172 -3.46 5.07 11.98
CA PHE A 172 -3.20 3.75 11.40
C PHE A 172 -3.27 3.75 9.88
N ASP A 173 -2.29 3.08 9.28
CA ASP A 173 -2.37 2.54 7.93
C ASP A 173 -3.02 1.17 7.96
N ILE A 174 -3.60 0.80 6.83
CA ILE A 174 -4.21 -0.50 6.64
C ILE A 174 -3.67 -1.16 5.38
N ALA A 175 -3.63 -2.48 5.40
CA ALA A 175 -3.32 -3.29 4.23
C ALA A 175 -4.08 -4.61 4.32
N PHE A 176 -4.54 -5.11 3.19
CA PHE A 176 -5.07 -6.45 3.10
C PHE A 176 -3.99 -7.42 2.69
N ASP A 177 -4.10 -8.65 3.18
CA ASP A 177 -3.40 -9.77 2.58
C ASP A 177 -4.26 -10.49 1.54
N THR A 178 -3.67 -11.46 0.86
CA THR A 178 -4.33 -12.26 -0.18
C THR A 178 -5.47 -13.14 0.33
N ASN A 179 -5.54 -13.39 1.63
CA ASN A 179 -6.60 -14.19 2.25
C ASN A 179 -7.80 -13.32 2.64
N GLY A 180 -7.65 -11.99 2.62
CA GLY A 180 -8.67 -11.04 3.06
C GLY A 180 -8.51 -10.62 4.52
N ASP A 181 -7.40 -10.96 5.16
CA ASP A 181 -7.09 -10.46 6.50
C ASP A 181 -6.73 -8.98 6.40
N LEU A 182 -7.31 -8.17 7.29
CA LEU A 182 -7.00 -6.76 7.40
C LEU A 182 -5.88 -6.57 8.43
N LEU A 183 -4.74 -6.09 7.97
CA LEU A 183 -3.65 -5.65 8.82
C LEU A 183 -3.79 -4.15 9.09
N LEU A 184 -3.49 -3.76 10.32
CA LEU A 184 -3.43 -2.36 10.73
C LEU A 184 -2.06 -2.10 11.36
N GLY A 185 -1.36 -1.07 10.90
CA GLY A 185 -0.09 -0.63 11.46
C GLY A 185 -0.24 0.76 12.05
N ARG A 186 0.22 0.98 13.28
CA ARG A 186 0.20 2.29 13.92
C ARG A 186 1.41 3.13 13.47
N ASN A 187 1.11 4.18 12.71
CA ASN A 187 2.04 5.10 12.06
C ASN A 187 2.77 5.98 13.09
N SER A 188 2.09 6.34 14.18
CA SER A 188 2.60 7.25 15.21
C SER A 188 2.02 6.97 16.60
N GLY A 189 2.68 7.46 17.66
CA GLY A 189 2.24 7.30 19.05
C GLY A 189 3.09 6.32 19.87
N SER A 190 2.62 6.00 21.08
CA SER A 190 3.31 5.10 22.02
C SER A 190 2.45 3.86 22.33
N PRO A 191 2.98 2.63 22.17
CA PRO A 191 4.26 2.32 21.54
C PRO A 191 4.23 2.58 20.03
N ALA A 192 5.34 3.09 19.48
CA ALA A 192 5.50 3.29 18.04
C ALA A 192 5.51 1.92 17.32
N ALA A 193 4.90 1.87 16.13
CA ALA A 193 4.76 0.67 15.29
C ALA A 193 4.13 -0.52 16.03
N THR A 194 2.82 -0.43 16.25
CA THR A 194 2.01 -1.55 16.72
C THR A 194 1.19 -2.10 15.57
N TYR A 195 1.23 -3.41 15.39
CA TYR A 195 0.56 -4.08 14.27
C TYR A 195 -0.53 -5.02 14.78
N TYR A 196 -1.69 -4.95 14.14
CA TYR A 196 -2.87 -5.75 14.43
C TYR A 196 -3.38 -6.46 13.19
N ARG A 197 -4.17 -7.50 13.39
CA ARG A 197 -4.87 -8.23 12.32
C ARG A 197 -6.32 -8.51 12.67
N TYR A 198 -7.20 -8.40 11.68
CA TYR A 198 -8.51 -9.04 11.67
C TYR A 198 -8.51 -10.17 10.64
N ASP A 199 -8.81 -11.39 11.10
CA ASP A 199 -8.77 -12.63 10.30
C ASP A 199 -9.91 -12.73 9.27
N THR A 200 -10.88 -11.83 9.32
CA THR A 200 -11.93 -11.70 8.30
C THR A 200 -12.69 -10.41 8.51
N LEU A 201 -12.98 -9.71 7.41
CA LEU A 201 -13.89 -8.58 7.46
C LEU A 201 -15.34 -9.06 7.64
N PRO A 202 -16.14 -8.54 8.59
CA PRO A 202 -17.57 -8.72 8.57
C PRO A 202 -18.16 -8.26 7.22
N THR A 203 -19.00 -9.11 6.65
CA THR A 203 -19.60 -8.94 5.32
C THR A 203 -20.76 -7.94 5.29
N ALA A 204 -21.20 -7.43 6.44
CA ALA A 204 -22.20 -6.37 6.53
C ALA A 204 -21.99 -5.57 7.83
N SER A 205 -22.34 -4.29 7.81
CA SER A 205 -22.34 -3.33 8.93
C SER A 205 -22.47 -4.00 10.31
N GLY A 206 -21.34 -4.33 10.91
CA GLY A 206 -21.29 -5.23 12.05
C GLY A 206 -19.89 -5.20 12.64
N GLN A 207 -19.82 -5.26 13.96
CA GLN A 207 -18.56 -5.23 14.71
C GLN A 207 -17.66 -6.38 14.23
N THR A 208 -16.41 -6.05 13.89
CA THR A 208 -15.33 -7.04 13.82
C THR A 208 -15.15 -7.68 15.19
N GLY A 209 -14.74 -8.95 15.25
CA GLY A 209 -14.17 -9.51 16.48
C GLY A 209 -12.95 -8.69 16.91
N SER A 210 -12.45 -8.86 18.14
CA SER A 210 -11.26 -8.11 18.60
C SER A 210 -10.04 -8.40 17.71
N PRO A 211 -9.23 -7.38 17.36
CA PRO A 211 -8.04 -7.62 16.56
C PRO A 211 -7.02 -8.45 17.31
N THR A 212 -6.26 -9.28 16.59
CA THR A 212 -5.09 -9.97 17.13
C THR A 212 -3.90 -9.03 17.09
N LEU A 213 -3.22 -8.83 18.22
CA LEU A 213 -1.95 -8.10 18.27
C LEU A 213 -0.84 -8.96 17.65
N LEU A 214 -0.23 -8.48 16.56
CA LEU A 214 0.86 -9.16 15.87
C LEU A 214 2.23 -8.80 16.43
N ARG A 215 2.40 -7.52 16.80
CA ARG A 215 3.69 -6.96 17.25
C ARG A 215 3.51 -5.61 17.93
N THR A 216 4.29 -5.37 18.97
CA THR A 216 4.59 -4.03 19.50
C THR A 216 6.07 -3.71 19.30
N GLY A 217 6.36 -2.45 19.00
CA GLY A 217 7.72 -1.93 18.94
C GLY A 217 8.32 -1.90 17.53
N GLY A 218 9.01 -0.80 17.26
CA GLY A 218 9.60 -0.46 15.98
C GLY A 218 9.74 1.06 15.87
N SER A 219 9.95 1.55 14.66
CA SER A 219 9.95 2.99 14.35
C SER A 219 8.63 3.37 13.68
N SER A 220 8.20 4.61 13.87
CA SER A 220 7.06 5.19 13.14
C SER A 220 7.17 4.95 11.63
N HIS A 221 6.04 4.62 11.01
CA HIS A 221 5.90 4.42 9.57
C HIS A 221 4.81 5.33 9.00
N SER A 222 4.73 5.45 7.69
CA SER A 222 3.76 6.30 6.98
C SER A 222 2.99 5.57 5.90
N GLY A 223 3.25 4.29 5.69
CA GLY A 223 2.54 3.44 4.75
C GLY A 223 2.66 1.99 5.16
N LEU A 224 1.67 1.18 4.79
CA LEU A 224 1.64 -0.25 5.06
C LEU A 224 1.22 -1.00 3.80
N ALA A 225 1.91 -2.10 3.50
CA ALA A 225 1.49 -3.03 2.45
C ALA A 225 1.80 -4.47 2.87
N VAL A 226 1.06 -5.42 2.30
CA VAL A 226 1.37 -6.85 2.43
C VAL A 226 1.65 -7.39 1.04
N ALA A 227 2.79 -8.07 0.89
CA ALA A 227 3.13 -8.73 -0.35
C ALA A 227 3.85 -10.05 -0.09
N THR A 228 3.76 -10.95 -1.07
CA THR A 228 4.56 -12.18 -1.09
C THR A 228 5.88 -11.89 -1.81
N TRP A 229 6.96 -12.38 -1.23
CA TRP A 229 8.31 -12.26 -1.77
C TRP A 229 9.03 -13.58 -1.56
N ASN A 230 9.55 -14.17 -2.64
CA ASN A 230 10.21 -15.48 -2.58
C ASN A 230 9.32 -16.57 -1.91
N GLY A 231 8.02 -16.54 -2.22
CA GLY A 231 7.03 -17.50 -1.70
C GLY A 231 6.67 -17.33 -0.22
N SER A 232 7.17 -16.30 0.45
CA SER A 232 6.85 -15.98 1.85
C SER A 232 6.12 -14.64 1.95
N LYS A 233 5.19 -14.52 2.92
CA LYS A 233 4.43 -13.28 3.14
C LYS A 233 5.25 -12.30 3.98
N TYR A 234 5.23 -11.03 3.61
CA TYR A 234 5.90 -9.95 4.32
C TYR A 234 4.96 -8.77 4.52
N VAL A 235 5.17 -8.07 5.63
CA VAL A 235 4.59 -6.75 5.87
C VAL A 235 5.66 -5.72 5.56
N PHE A 236 5.29 -4.75 4.74
CA PHE A 236 6.12 -3.64 4.32
C PHE A 236 5.62 -2.39 5.02
N ALA A 237 6.51 -1.69 5.71
CA ALA A 237 6.18 -0.41 6.32
C ALA A 237 7.18 0.66 5.84
N SER A 238 6.68 1.72 5.22
CA SER A 238 7.52 2.82 4.75
C SER A 238 7.82 3.77 5.90
N ARG A 239 9.04 4.28 5.95
CA ARG A 239 9.40 5.41 6.82
C ARG A 239 10.36 6.33 6.08
N ALA A 240 10.62 7.50 6.64
CA ALA A 240 11.58 8.44 6.06
C ALA A 240 12.90 7.71 5.71
N ALA A 241 13.25 7.76 4.43
CA ALA A 241 14.45 7.16 3.82
C ALA A 241 14.64 5.63 3.92
N LYS A 242 13.70 4.86 4.51
CA LYS A 242 13.84 3.39 4.65
C LYS A 242 12.54 2.63 4.43
N LEU A 243 12.66 1.37 4.03
CA LEU A 243 11.58 0.39 3.97
C LEU A 243 11.82 -0.70 5.01
N ASP A 244 10.87 -0.89 5.91
CA ASP A 244 10.90 -1.98 6.89
C ASP A 244 10.19 -3.18 6.29
N VAL A 245 10.89 -4.31 6.23
CA VAL A 245 10.35 -5.56 5.69
C VAL A 245 10.31 -6.59 6.80
N TYR A 246 9.11 -6.90 7.28
CA TYR A 246 8.87 -7.83 8.36
C TYR A 246 8.45 -9.19 7.80
N PRO A 247 9.12 -10.30 8.16
CA PRO A 247 8.61 -11.63 7.90
C PRO A 247 7.26 -11.81 8.60
N TYR A 248 6.23 -12.18 7.83
CA TYR A 248 4.93 -12.51 8.39
C TYR A 248 4.88 -14.02 8.66
N VAL A 249 4.99 -14.40 9.93
CA VAL A 249 5.11 -15.80 10.34
C VAL A 249 3.70 -16.40 10.45
N SER A 250 3.50 -17.57 9.85
CA SER A 250 2.28 -18.36 10.00
C SER A 250 1.92 -18.54 11.48
N GLY A 251 0.70 -18.17 11.88
CA GLY A 251 0.30 -18.12 13.28
C GLY A 251 0.12 -16.71 13.86
N GLY A 252 0.29 -15.66 13.04
CA GLY A 252 -0.12 -14.30 13.40
C GLY A 252 0.92 -13.55 14.24
N THR A 253 2.22 -13.75 13.96
CA THR A 253 3.27 -12.93 14.57
C THR A 253 4.18 -12.35 13.49
N MET A 254 4.72 -11.16 13.74
CA MET A 254 5.69 -10.52 12.86
C MET A 254 7.11 -10.65 13.41
N GLY A 255 8.02 -11.12 12.56
CA GLY A 255 9.45 -11.20 12.87
C GLY A 255 10.11 -9.84 13.07
N ALA A 256 11.43 -9.83 13.30
CA ALA A 256 12.20 -8.58 13.30
C ALA A 256 12.28 -8.00 11.87
N PRO A 257 12.22 -6.66 11.69
CA PRO A 257 12.33 -6.06 10.37
C PRO A 257 13.76 -6.14 9.85
N THR A 258 13.88 -6.30 8.53
CA THR A 258 15.09 -5.94 7.78
C THR A 258 14.88 -4.56 7.16
N LEU A 259 15.92 -3.71 7.19
CA LEU A 259 15.80 -2.31 6.78
C LEU A 259 16.42 -2.13 5.40
N TYR A 260 15.61 -1.71 4.43
CA TYR A 260 16.06 -1.50 3.07
C TYR A 260 16.23 -0.01 2.78
N SER A 261 17.33 0.34 2.11
CA SER A 261 17.54 1.65 1.49
C SER A 261 16.95 1.68 0.09
N TRP A 262 16.54 2.85 -0.39
CA TRP A 262 15.92 2.99 -1.70
C TRP A 262 16.95 3.35 -2.77
N GLN A 263 16.90 2.68 -3.91
CA GLN A 263 17.74 2.99 -5.07
C GLN A 263 16.97 2.85 -6.38
N LEU A 264 17.31 3.67 -7.37
CA LEU A 264 16.91 3.43 -8.76
C LEU A 264 17.67 2.23 -9.34
N ALA A 265 17.19 1.71 -10.47
CA ALA A 265 17.83 0.58 -11.16
C ALA A 265 19.29 0.84 -11.59
N ASP A 266 19.70 2.10 -11.74
CA ASP A 266 21.07 2.51 -12.03
C ASP A 266 21.97 2.62 -10.78
N GLY A 267 21.43 2.30 -9.60
CA GLY A 267 22.12 2.39 -8.30
C GLY A 267 22.04 3.77 -7.64
N THR A 268 21.40 4.76 -8.27
CA THR A 268 21.24 6.10 -7.69
C THR A 268 20.41 6.04 -6.41
N PRO A 269 20.92 6.51 -5.26
CA PRO A 269 20.14 6.56 -4.03
C PRO A 269 18.92 7.47 -4.16
N VAL A 270 17.78 7.02 -3.64
CA VAL A 270 16.55 7.81 -3.56
C VAL A 270 16.29 8.15 -2.09
N THR A 271 16.14 9.44 -1.79
CA THR A 271 15.65 9.87 -0.48
C THR A 271 14.15 10.07 -0.57
N MET A 272 13.40 9.15 0.03
CA MET A 272 11.95 9.21 0.13
C MET A 272 11.51 9.94 1.40
N GLY A 273 10.46 10.74 1.28
CA GLY A 273 9.85 11.47 2.38
C GLY A 273 8.92 10.59 3.23
N SER A 274 7.91 11.22 3.81
CA SER A 274 6.74 10.52 4.36
C SER A 274 5.81 10.17 3.20
N GLY A 275 5.36 8.92 3.12
CA GLY A 275 4.50 8.48 2.02
C GLY A 275 3.88 7.12 2.26
N ASP A 276 2.82 6.86 1.50
CA ASP A 276 2.00 5.66 1.62
C ASP A 276 2.55 4.52 0.75
N LEU A 277 2.27 3.29 1.17
CA LEU A 277 2.49 2.09 0.37
C LEU A 277 1.16 1.56 -0.12
N ALA A 278 1.13 1.09 -1.37
CA ALA A 278 -0.01 0.42 -1.97
C ALA A 278 0.46 -0.89 -2.61
N GLY A 279 -0.09 -2.01 -2.18
CA GLY A 279 0.14 -3.32 -2.81
C GLY A 279 -0.93 -3.63 -3.86
N VAL A 280 -0.60 -4.47 -4.84
CA VAL A 280 -1.62 -5.05 -5.73
C VAL A 280 -1.97 -6.46 -5.29
N LEU A 281 -3.22 -6.70 -4.91
CA LEU A 281 -3.69 -8.01 -4.45
C LEU A 281 -4.18 -8.90 -5.61
N LEU A 282 -3.31 -9.26 -6.56
CA LEU A 282 -3.67 -10.05 -7.75
C LEU A 282 -4.02 -11.53 -7.50
N ASP A 283 -4.90 -11.84 -6.54
CA ASP A 283 -5.37 -13.24 -6.36
C ASP A 283 -6.88 -13.41 -6.33
N VAL A 284 -7.62 -12.42 -6.81
CA VAL A 284 -9.07 -12.44 -6.66
C VAL A 284 -9.73 -12.77 -7.99
N ALA A 285 -10.40 -13.92 -7.99
CA ALA A 285 -11.52 -14.14 -8.89
C ALA A 285 -12.47 -12.95 -8.76
N VAL A 286 -12.55 -12.16 -9.84
CA VAL A 286 -13.42 -11.00 -10.03
C VAL A 286 -14.69 -11.14 -9.16
N PRO A 287 -15.00 -10.18 -8.26
CA PRO A 287 -16.20 -10.26 -7.44
C PRO A 287 -17.43 -10.41 -8.34
N GLU A 288 -18.36 -11.28 -7.93
CA GLU A 288 -19.57 -11.60 -8.68
C GLU A 288 -20.24 -10.32 -9.23
N PRO A 289 -20.60 -10.30 -10.53
CA PRO A 289 -21.16 -9.14 -11.18
C PRO A 289 -22.60 -8.94 -10.70
N GLY A 290 -22.76 -8.22 -9.60
CA GLY A 290 -24.07 -7.79 -9.13
C GLY A 290 -24.78 -6.79 -10.07
N VAL A 291 -24.11 -6.26 -11.10
CA VAL A 291 -24.70 -5.19 -11.95
C VAL A 291 -24.37 -5.31 -13.46
N LEU A 292 -23.53 -6.25 -13.91
CA LEU A 292 -23.28 -6.46 -15.34
C LEU A 292 -23.83 -7.82 -15.75
N GLY A 293 -24.93 -7.82 -16.51
CA GLY A 293 -25.51 -9.04 -17.07
C GLY A 293 -24.45 -9.91 -17.78
N LEU A 294 -24.71 -11.22 -17.82
CA LEU A 294 -23.84 -12.33 -18.26
C LEU A 294 -22.85 -12.05 -19.42
N PHE A 295 -23.17 -11.11 -20.32
CA PHE A 295 -22.30 -10.66 -21.40
C PHE A 295 -21.09 -9.82 -20.96
N GLY A 296 -21.20 -8.99 -19.92
CA GLY A 296 -20.10 -8.13 -19.45
C GLY A 296 -18.97 -8.92 -18.79
N ALA A 297 -19.33 -9.91 -17.97
CA ALA A 297 -18.36 -10.79 -17.31
C ALA A 297 -17.61 -11.68 -18.31
N LEU A 298 -18.31 -12.16 -19.36
CA LEU A 298 -17.69 -12.99 -20.40
C LEU A 298 -16.69 -12.21 -21.26
N MET A 299 -17.03 -10.97 -21.63
CA MET A 299 -16.13 -10.10 -22.41
C MET A 299 -14.89 -9.68 -21.63
N LEU A 300 -15.02 -9.44 -20.31
CA LEU A 300 -13.88 -9.06 -19.47
C LEU A 300 -12.96 -10.25 -19.19
N ALA A 301 -13.51 -11.44 -18.93
CA ALA A 301 -12.72 -12.67 -18.79
C ALA A 301 -11.98 -13.03 -20.09
N LEU A 302 -12.58 -12.75 -21.25
CA LEU A 302 -11.95 -12.93 -22.55
C LEU A 302 -10.83 -11.90 -22.78
N ALA A 303 -11.03 -10.64 -22.39
CA ALA A 303 -10.00 -9.60 -22.48
C ALA A 303 -8.77 -9.90 -21.61
N VAL A 304 -8.96 -10.41 -20.38
CA VAL A 304 -7.87 -10.82 -19.50
C VAL A 304 -7.11 -12.02 -20.07
N ARG A 305 -7.80 -13.02 -20.65
CA ARG A 305 -7.15 -14.17 -21.30
C ARG A 305 -6.40 -13.80 -22.58
N MET A 306 -6.91 -12.86 -23.37
CA MET A 306 -6.23 -12.41 -24.60
C MET A 306 -4.97 -11.60 -24.30
N ARG A 307 -4.92 -10.88 -23.17
CA ARG A 307 -3.73 -10.11 -22.75
C ARG A 307 -2.61 -10.97 -22.17
N ALA A 308 -2.91 -12.18 -21.70
CA ALA A 308 -1.92 -13.14 -21.20
C ALA A 308 -1.36 -14.08 -22.30
N ALA A 309 -1.91 -14.03 -23.51
CA ALA A 309 -1.57 -14.92 -24.62
C ALA A 309 -0.87 -14.20 -25.81
N GLY A 310 -0.54 -12.92 -25.65
CA GLY A 310 0.27 -12.14 -26.60
C GLY A 310 1.47 -11.53 -25.89
#